data_AF-A0A7X8Y8R6-F1
#
_entry.id   AF-A0A7X8Y8R6-F1
#
_cell.length_a   1.000
_cell.length_b   1.000
_cell.length_c   1.000
_cell.angle_alpha   90.00
_cell.angle_beta   90.00
_cell.angle_gamma   90.00
#
_symmetry.space_group_name_H-M   'P 1'
#
loop_
_entity.id
_entity.type
_entity.pdbx_description
1 polymer ?
#
loop_
_entity_poly.entity_id
_entity_poly.type
_entity_poly.pdbx_seq_one_letter_code
_entity_poly.pdbx_strand_id
1 'polypeptide(L)'
;MSAAVYSEYNNDNFDDAAGFEPRQRRGAWVTHPFAELINSLCPISSYAVLREFEWLDPHDVEALADALRFGFNFVEDDFERHFAEYLASDGASLTGARIIQFIKRKTFPFGKLFEAITLPTFINGPRGSDGTLQKIKKLETVVTPELNIDKSNLEKAIIKLVASGVIDRAPSNWQSQSGSVAYVYCVVPILPALTTMTHRAFDRFDKARPDRASGVFDQLTEMINGKWSAFQTNVLSERERASERIAKAAAKKVGKSVQRVAAA
;
A
#
# COMPACT_ATOMS: atom_id res chain seq x y z
N MET A 1 10.95 -35.01 10.93
CA MET A 1 10.18 -34.33 9.86
C MET A 1 10.42 -32.84 10.03
N SER A 2 11.28 -32.27 9.17
CA SER A 2 11.76 -30.89 9.26
C SER A 2 10.70 -29.95 8.66
N ALA A 3 10.16 -29.06 9.47
CA ALA A 3 9.28 -27.98 9.00
C ALA A 3 10.14 -26.97 8.23
N ALA A 4 9.79 -26.72 6.97
CA ALA A 4 10.46 -25.73 6.14
C ALA A 4 10.41 -24.35 6.85
N VAL A 5 11.59 -23.86 7.21
CA VAL A 5 11.81 -22.55 7.82
C VAL A 5 11.58 -21.49 6.74
N TYR A 6 10.45 -20.78 6.82
CA TYR A 6 10.13 -19.68 5.91
C TYR A 6 10.96 -18.44 6.26
N SER A 7 12.01 -18.19 5.47
CA SER A 7 12.81 -16.97 5.51
C SER A 7 12.64 -16.23 4.18
N GLU A 8 11.62 -15.37 4.08
CA GLU A 8 11.43 -14.46 2.92
C GLU A 8 12.10 -13.08 3.13
N TYR A 9 12.88 -12.88 4.21
CA TYR A 9 13.39 -11.55 4.59
C TYR A 9 14.91 -11.54 4.78
N ASN A 10 15.60 -10.78 3.93
CA ASN A 10 17.01 -10.40 4.12
C ASN A 10 17.08 -8.97 4.67
N ASN A 11 17.51 -8.85 5.92
CA ASN A 11 18.16 -7.70 6.58
C ASN A 11 17.58 -6.30 6.32
N ASP A 12 16.60 -5.92 7.14
CA ASP A 12 16.46 -4.52 7.57
C ASP A 12 17.64 -4.15 8.48
N ASN A 13 18.83 -3.97 7.91
CA ASN A 13 19.88 -3.21 8.57
C ASN A 13 19.58 -1.74 8.32
N PHE A 14 18.79 -1.14 9.22
CA PHE A 14 18.77 0.31 9.43
C PHE A 14 20.05 0.76 10.14
N ASP A 15 21.19 0.53 9.50
CA ASP A 15 22.46 1.14 9.86
C ASP A 15 22.97 1.88 8.62
N ASP A 16 22.93 3.22 8.71
CA ASP A 16 24.03 4.14 8.40
C ASP A 16 23.51 5.50 7.91
N ALA A 17 23.53 6.47 8.84
CA ALA A 17 23.59 7.91 8.54
C ALA A 17 25.04 8.39 8.40
N ALA A 18 26.00 7.50 8.11
CA ALA A 18 27.40 7.86 7.90
C ALA A 18 28.04 6.91 6.88
N GLY A 19 28.49 7.45 5.74
CA GLY A 19 29.26 6.72 4.73
C GLY A 19 28.48 6.41 3.45
N PHE A 20 28.39 7.39 2.56
CA PHE A 20 27.87 7.23 1.20
C PHE A 20 28.91 6.52 0.32
N GLU A 21 28.72 5.21 0.10
CA GLU A 21 29.13 4.57 -1.15
C GLU A 21 27.88 4.16 -1.94
N PRO A 22 27.90 4.26 -3.28
CA PRO A 22 26.75 3.95 -4.12
C PRO A 22 26.53 2.42 -4.16
N ARG A 23 25.87 1.90 -3.12
CA ARG A 23 25.45 0.50 -3.04
C ARG A 23 24.47 0.19 -4.18
N GLN A 24 24.96 -0.56 -5.16
CA GLN A 24 24.16 -1.27 -6.15
C GLN A 24 23.06 -2.09 -5.46
N ARG A 25 21.80 -1.83 -5.82
CA ARG A 25 20.59 -2.68 -5.61
C ARG A 25 20.35 -3.20 -4.18
N ARG A 26 20.27 -2.31 -3.18
CA ARG A 26 19.60 -2.62 -1.89
C ARG A 26 18.33 -1.80 -1.76
N GLY A 27 17.18 -2.45 -1.95
CA GLY A 27 15.86 -1.93 -1.54
C GLY A 27 14.80 -1.87 -2.65
N ALA A 28 14.40 -2.99 -3.26
CA ALA A 28 13.18 -3.02 -4.08
C ALA A 28 12.22 -4.05 -3.50
N TRP A 29 11.37 -3.61 -2.58
CA TRP A 29 10.13 -4.33 -2.29
C TRP A 29 8.95 -3.37 -2.45
N VAL A 30 8.73 -3.07 -3.73
CA VAL A 30 7.44 -2.80 -4.36
C VAL A 30 7.55 -3.37 -5.77
N THR A 31 6.67 -4.27 -6.12
CA THR A 31 6.76 -5.10 -7.32
C THR A 31 5.63 -4.74 -8.28
N HIS A 32 5.34 -3.44 -8.33
CA HIS A 32 4.52 -2.87 -9.38
C HIS A 32 5.15 -1.52 -9.73
N PRO A 33 5.54 -1.26 -10.99
CA PRO A 33 6.29 -0.05 -11.37
C PRO A 33 5.60 1.25 -10.96
N PHE A 34 4.26 1.28 -11.03
CA PHE A 34 3.48 2.40 -10.53
C PHE A 34 3.59 2.59 -9.01
N ALA A 35 3.42 1.52 -8.23
CA ALA A 35 3.47 1.62 -6.78
C ALA A 35 4.89 1.97 -6.28
N GLU A 36 5.93 1.52 -7.00
CA GLU A 36 7.31 1.91 -6.74
C GLU A 36 7.51 3.42 -6.96
N LEU A 37 7.01 3.95 -8.09
CA LEU A 37 7.00 5.39 -8.36
C LEU A 37 6.27 6.15 -7.24
N ILE A 38 5.06 5.74 -6.87
CA ILE A 38 4.30 6.49 -5.86
C ILE A 38 4.98 6.42 -4.48
N ASN A 39 5.52 5.26 -4.10
CA ASN A 39 6.27 5.16 -2.85
C ASN A 39 7.56 5.98 -2.88
N SER A 40 8.22 6.16 -4.03
CA SER A 40 9.36 7.08 -4.12
C SER A 40 8.94 8.54 -3.91
N LEU A 41 7.70 8.90 -4.22
CA LEU A 41 7.16 10.24 -3.93
C LEU A 41 6.74 10.44 -2.46
N CYS A 42 6.73 9.38 -1.64
CA CYS A 42 6.38 9.43 -0.22
C CYS A 42 7.66 9.49 0.65
N PRO A 43 7.91 10.56 1.41
CA PRO A 43 9.21 10.73 2.05
C PRO A 43 9.22 10.29 3.52
N ILE A 44 10.09 9.33 3.87
CA ILE A 44 10.56 9.18 5.27
C ILE A 44 12.06 9.30 5.45
N SER A 45 12.92 8.93 4.50
CA SER A 45 14.34 9.33 4.56
C SER A 45 15.10 8.83 3.35
N SER A 46 15.72 9.77 2.63
CA SER A 46 16.90 9.64 1.75
C SER A 46 16.65 10.23 0.38
N TYR A 47 17.65 10.98 -0.09
CA TYR A 47 17.85 11.54 -1.42
C TYR A 47 17.60 10.59 -2.61
N ALA A 48 17.26 9.30 -2.37
CA ALA A 48 16.89 8.33 -3.39
C ALA A 48 15.64 8.73 -4.20
N VAL A 49 14.73 9.52 -3.60
CA VAL A 49 13.51 10.08 -4.24
C VAL A 49 13.84 10.97 -5.44
N LEU A 50 15.04 11.53 -5.48
CA LEU A 50 15.34 12.65 -6.38
C LEU A 50 16.16 12.24 -7.59
N ARG A 51 16.44 10.94 -7.77
CA ARG A 51 17.05 10.45 -9.02
C ARG A 51 16.19 10.75 -10.25
N GLU A 52 14.89 10.52 -10.12
CA GLU A 52 13.92 10.85 -11.18
C GLU A 52 13.78 12.37 -11.40
N PHE A 53 14.34 13.17 -10.49
CA PHE A 53 14.38 14.62 -10.52
C PHE A 53 15.81 15.17 -10.63
N GLU A 54 16.78 14.37 -11.12
CA GLU A 54 18.18 14.81 -11.32
C GLU A 54 18.30 16.02 -12.26
N TRP A 55 17.26 16.31 -13.04
CA TRP A 55 17.14 17.47 -13.91
C TRP A 55 16.75 18.76 -13.16
N LEU A 56 16.31 18.68 -11.90
CA LEU A 56 16.00 19.85 -11.06
C LEU A 56 17.25 20.39 -10.37
N ASP A 57 17.24 21.70 -10.11
CA ASP A 57 18.24 22.33 -9.25
C ASP A 57 18.15 21.75 -7.82
N PRO A 58 19.27 21.57 -7.09
CA PRO A 58 19.26 21.04 -5.72
C PRO A 58 18.31 21.75 -4.76
N HIS A 59 18.10 23.06 -4.92
CA HIS A 59 17.17 23.83 -4.09
C HIS A 59 15.70 23.62 -4.47
N ASP A 60 15.40 23.27 -5.72
CA ASP A 60 14.06 22.86 -6.15
C ASP A 60 13.78 21.43 -5.68
N VAL A 61 14.78 20.57 -5.73
CA VAL A 61 14.79 19.19 -5.22
C VAL A 61 14.42 19.13 -3.74
N GLU A 62 15.05 19.95 -2.90
CA GLU A 62 14.73 20.05 -1.46
C GLU A 62 13.32 20.59 -1.21
N ALA A 63 12.91 21.62 -1.96
CA ALA A 63 11.58 22.20 -1.84
C ALA A 63 10.49 21.21 -2.26
N LEU A 64 10.73 20.41 -3.31
CA LEU A 64 9.82 19.38 -3.79
C LEU A 64 9.70 18.24 -2.76
N ALA A 65 10.81 17.83 -2.16
CA ALA A 65 10.78 16.82 -1.10
C ALA A 65 9.98 17.30 0.13
N ASP A 66 10.13 18.55 0.58
CA ASP A 66 9.30 19.11 1.65
C ASP A 66 7.82 19.17 1.26
N ALA A 67 7.54 19.61 0.03
CA ALA A 67 6.18 19.68 -0.51
C ALA A 67 5.49 18.31 -0.59
N LEU A 68 6.19 17.29 -1.09
CA LEU A 68 5.68 15.92 -1.16
C LEU A 68 5.45 15.34 0.24
N ARG A 69 6.34 15.62 1.20
CA ARG A 69 6.14 15.24 2.61
C ARG A 69 4.90 15.87 3.19
N PHE A 70 4.73 17.16 2.93
CA PHE A 70 3.56 17.90 3.35
C PHE A 70 2.29 17.28 2.75
N GLY A 71 2.28 17.00 1.45
CA GLY A 71 1.15 16.35 0.79
C GLY A 71 0.86 14.94 1.32
N PHE A 72 1.89 14.15 1.61
CA PHE A 72 1.75 12.80 2.18
C PHE A 72 1.12 12.84 3.58
N ASN A 73 1.49 13.80 4.44
CA ASN A 73 0.85 13.96 5.75
C ASN A 73 -0.67 14.19 5.64
N PHE A 74 -1.13 14.95 4.63
CA PHE A 74 -2.57 15.11 4.39
C PHE A 74 -3.25 13.79 3.97
N VAL A 75 -2.53 12.91 3.28
CA VAL A 75 -3.07 11.57 2.97
C VAL A 75 -3.20 10.72 4.24
N GLU A 76 -2.26 10.84 5.18
CA GLU A 76 -2.37 10.17 6.48
C GLU A 76 -3.59 10.68 7.27
N ASP A 77 -3.83 12.00 7.27
CA ASP A 77 -5.01 12.60 7.90
C ASP A 77 -6.31 12.15 7.22
N ASP A 78 -6.34 12.13 5.89
CA ASP A 78 -7.49 11.65 5.11
C ASP A 78 -7.76 10.15 5.36
N PHE A 79 -6.71 9.35 5.58
CA PHE A 79 -6.87 7.96 5.98
C PHE A 79 -7.57 7.82 7.33
N GLU A 80 -7.18 8.59 8.35
CA GLU A 80 -7.80 8.47 9.67
C GLU A 80 -9.29 8.85 9.61
N ARG A 81 -9.65 9.85 8.80
CA ARG A 81 -11.06 10.19 8.49
C ARG A 81 -11.78 9.04 7.79
N HIS A 82 -11.21 8.51 6.71
CA HIS A 82 -11.78 7.40 5.94
C HIS A 82 -11.93 6.12 6.79
N PHE A 83 -10.99 5.86 7.68
CA PHE A 83 -11.05 4.74 8.60
C PHE A 83 -12.16 4.92 9.64
N ALA A 84 -12.36 6.12 10.18
CA ALA A 84 -13.48 6.42 11.06
C ALA A 84 -14.83 6.24 10.34
N GLU A 85 -14.95 6.73 9.10
CA GLU A 85 -16.13 6.54 8.25
C GLU A 85 -16.40 5.04 8.01
N TYR A 86 -15.36 4.24 7.73
CA TYR A 86 -15.49 2.79 7.62
C TYR A 86 -16.03 2.16 8.90
N LEU A 87 -15.47 2.50 10.06
CA LEU A 87 -15.90 1.96 11.35
C LEU A 87 -17.34 2.33 11.72
N ALA A 88 -17.80 3.50 11.27
CA ALA A 88 -19.18 3.95 11.47
C ALA A 88 -20.18 3.33 10.50
N SER A 89 -19.72 2.65 9.44
CA SER A 89 -20.61 2.08 8.42
C SER A 89 -21.29 0.77 8.90
N ASP A 90 -22.53 0.54 8.47
CA ASP A 90 -23.30 -0.69 8.75
C ASP A 90 -22.63 -1.97 8.21
N GLY A 91 -21.63 -1.82 7.32
CA GLY A 91 -20.85 -2.90 6.74
C GLY A 91 -19.52 -3.17 7.45
N ALA A 92 -19.16 -2.41 8.47
CA ALA A 92 -17.90 -2.54 9.18
C ALA A 92 -17.75 -3.93 9.82
N SER A 93 -16.53 -4.45 9.84
CA SER A 93 -16.22 -5.70 10.54
C SER A 93 -14.90 -5.58 11.27
N LEU A 94 -14.78 -6.21 12.44
CA LEU A 94 -13.53 -6.22 13.20
C LEU A 94 -12.36 -6.80 12.37
N THR A 95 -12.63 -7.86 11.60
CA THR A 95 -11.66 -8.44 10.65
C THR A 95 -11.20 -7.41 9.62
N GLY A 96 -12.14 -6.68 9.01
CA GLY A 96 -11.80 -5.63 8.04
C GLY A 96 -10.99 -4.49 8.66
N ALA A 97 -11.37 -4.03 9.85
CA ALA A 97 -10.61 -3.03 10.59
C ALA A 97 -9.17 -3.48 10.89
N ARG A 98 -8.99 -4.75 11.29
CA ARG A 98 -7.67 -5.34 11.52
C ARG A 98 -6.82 -5.42 10.24
N ILE A 99 -7.42 -5.76 9.10
CA ILE A 99 -6.73 -5.78 7.80
C ILE A 99 -6.27 -4.37 7.42
N ILE A 100 -7.15 -3.37 7.53
CA ILE A 100 -6.82 -1.97 7.22
C ILE A 100 -5.64 -1.51 8.09
N GLN A 101 -5.71 -1.74 9.41
CA GLN A 101 -4.64 -1.38 10.34
C GLN A 101 -3.34 -2.15 10.06
N PHE A 102 -3.42 -3.41 9.63
CA PHE A 102 -2.25 -4.19 9.23
C PHE A 102 -1.55 -3.55 8.02
N ILE A 103 -2.30 -3.19 6.98
CA ILE A 103 -1.75 -2.52 5.79
C ILE A 103 -1.13 -1.17 6.20
N LYS A 104 -1.87 -0.34 6.97
CA LYS A 104 -1.39 0.96 7.46
C LYS A 104 -0.04 0.87 8.17
N ARG A 105 0.10 -0.10 9.08
CA ARG A 105 1.34 -0.32 9.85
C ARG A 105 2.52 -0.76 8.98
N LYS A 106 2.26 -1.33 7.80
CA LYS A 106 3.29 -1.67 6.80
C LYS A 106 3.54 -0.55 5.78
N THR A 107 2.73 0.51 5.76
CA THR A 107 2.85 1.59 4.79
C THR A 107 3.32 2.90 5.44
N PHE A 108 2.44 3.55 6.21
CA PHE A 108 2.64 4.93 6.67
C PHE A 108 3.89 5.14 7.55
N PRO A 109 4.18 4.28 8.55
CA PRO A 109 5.41 4.41 9.35
C PRO A 109 6.71 4.33 8.55
N PHE A 110 6.64 3.87 7.29
CA PHE A 110 7.77 3.75 6.37
C PHE A 110 7.73 4.75 5.22
N GLY A 111 6.78 5.69 5.21
CA GLY A 111 6.66 6.71 4.17
C GLY A 111 6.28 6.07 2.86
N LYS A 112 5.24 5.25 2.86
CA LYS A 112 4.74 4.54 1.67
C LYS A 112 3.23 4.64 1.61
N LEU A 113 2.67 4.66 0.40
CA LEU A 113 1.24 4.44 0.17
C LEU A 113 0.91 2.98 -0.13
N PHE A 114 1.88 2.23 -0.64
CA PHE A 114 1.71 0.87 -1.10
C PHE A 114 2.61 -0.12 -0.36
N GLU A 115 2.10 -1.32 -0.13
CA GLU A 115 2.90 -2.46 0.33
C GLU A 115 2.52 -3.74 -0.39
N ALA A 116 3.52 -4.55 -0.76
CA ALA A 116 3.30 -5.90 -1.26
C ALA A 116 3.05 -6.84 -0.07
N ILE A 117 1.87 -7.46 -0.02
CA ILE A 117 1.48 -8.34 1.08
C ILE A 117 0.92 -9.65 0.53
N THR A 118 1.36 -10.76 1.09
CA THR A 118 0.79 -12.09 0.78
C THR A 118 -0.26 -12.49 1.81
N LEU A 119 -1.15 -13.41 1.46
CA LEU A 119 -2.11 -13.97 2.43
C LEU A 119 -1.41 -14.60 3.65
N PRO A 120 -0.34 -15.42 3.51
CA PRO A 120 0.43 -15.91 4.65
C PRO A 120 0.95 -14.79 5.56
N THR A 121 1.41 -13.67 5.01
CA THR A 121 1.91 -12.53 5.80
C THR A 121 0.81 -11.89 6.65
N PHE A 122 -0.42 -11.78 6.16
CA PHE A 122 -1.55 -11.33 6.97
C PHE A 122 -1.85 -12.28 8.14
N ILE A 123 -1.77 -13.60 7.91
CA ILE A 123 -2.12 -14.60 8.93
C ILE A 123 -1.04 -14.67 10.01
N ASN A 124 0.21 -14.86 9.59
CA ASN A 124 1.34 -15.22 10.45
C ASN A 124 2.23 -14.02 10.84
N GLY A 125 1.89 -12.82 10.37
CA GLY A 125 2.75 -11.64 10.44
C GLY A 125 3.98 -11.74 9.53
N PRO A 126 4.69 -10.63 9.30
CA PRO A 126 6.01 -10.65 8.69
C PRO A 126 7.00 -11.26 9.68
N ARG A 127 7.83 -12.19 9.21
CA ARG A 127 8.84 -12.87 10.04
C ARG A 127 10.24 -12.58 9.54
N GLY A 128 11.17 -12.35 10.47
CA GLY A 128 12.59 -12.29 10.16
C GLY A 128 13.15 -13.65 9.74
N SER A 129 14.41 -13.68 9.32
CA SER A 129 15.12 -14.91 8.98
C SER A 129 15.26 -15.88 10.15
N ASP A 130 15.19 -15.37 11.38
CA ASP A 130 15.17 -16.15 12.63
C ASP A 130 13.79 -16.72 12.99
N GLY A 131 12.77 -16.47 12.16
CA GLY A 131 11.40 -16.92 12.38
C GLY A 131 10.61 -16.10 13.40
N THR A 132 11.21 -15.07 14.01
CA THR A 132 10.51 -14.15 14.93
C THR A 132 9.72 -13.11 14.16
N LEU A 133 8.71 -12.51 14.78
CA LEU A 133 7.97 -11.40 14.16
C LEU A 133 8.92 -10.24 13.87
N GLN A 134 8.86 -9.71 12.65
CA GLN A 134 9.66 -8.58 12.22
C GLN A 134 9.40 -7.40 13.16
N LYS A 135 10.49 -6.83 13.69
CA LYS A 135 10.46 -5.64 14.54
C LYS A 135 11.07 -4.46 13.81
N ILE A 136 10.55 -3.27 14.09
CA ILE A 136 11.23 -2.02 13.78
C ILE A 136 12.41 -1.93 14.73
N LYS A 137 13.63 -2.24 14.25
CA LYS A 137 14.85 -2.37 15.10
C LYS A 137 15.05 -1.18 16.04
N LYS A 138 14.82 0.05 15.58
CA LYS A 138 15.00 1.28 16.37
C LYS A 138 14.02 1.43 17.54
N LEU A 139 12.85 0.80 17.46
CA LEU A 139 11.76 0.96 18.43
C LEU A 139 11.45 -0.35 19.17
N GLU A 140 12.17 -1.43 18.86
CA GLU A 140 11.93 -2.81 19.30
C GLU A 140 10.46 -3.28 19.18
N THR A 141 9.68 -2.60 18.36
CA THR A 141 8.23 -2.80 18.25
C THR A 141 7.94 -3.70 17.05
N VAL A 142 7.06 -4.69 17.24
CA VAL A 142 6.60 -5.56 16.14
C VAL A 142 5.94 -4.71 15.06
N VAL A 143 6.39 -4.88 13.81
CA VAL A 143 5.88 -4.13 12.65
C VAL A 143 4.38 -4.35 12.49
N THR A 144 3.97 -5.62 12.41
CA THR A 144 2.56 -6.02 12.50
C THR A 144 2.42 -7.35 13.23
N PRO A 145 1.51 -7.46 14.22
CA PRO A 145 1.25 -8.73 14.86
C PRO A 145 0.47 -9.66 13.92
N GLU A 146 0.47 -10.96 14.26
CA GLU A 146 -0.35 -11.98 13.61
C GLU A 146 -1.83 -11.65 13.76
N LEU A 147 -2.61 -11.82 12.69
CA LEU A 147 -4.05 -11.55 12.77
C LEU A 147 -4.83 -12.71 13.40
N ASN A 148 -4.28 -13.94 13.38
CA ASN A 148 -4.95 -15.16 13.86
C ASN A 148 -6.35 -15.36 13.25
N ILE A 149 -6.48 -15.09 11.95
CA ILE A 149 -7.73 -15.21 11.19
C ILE A 149 -7.57 -16.38 10.24
N ASP A 150 -8.58 -17.25 10.14
CA ASP A 150 -8.55 -18.32 9.16
C ASP A 150 -8.51 -17.74 7.74
N LYS A 151 -7.82 -18.45 6.85
CA LYS A 151 -7.58 -18.02 5.47
C LYS A 151 -8.88 -17.66 4.73
N SER A 152 -9.95 -18.42 4.93
CA SER A 152 -11.22 -18.20 4.21
C SER A 152 -11.90 -16.89 4.63
N ASN A 153 -11.92 -16.60 5.94
CA ASN A 153 -12.52 -15.37 6.45
C ASN A 153 -11.66 -14.15 6.12
N LEU A 154 -10.33 -14.29 6.15
CA LEU A 154 -9.40 -13.25 5.68
C LEU A 154 -9.66 -12.90 4.21
N GLU A 155 -9.71 -13.91 3.33
CA GLU A 155 -9.97 -13.70 1.90
C GLU A 155 -11.32 -13.00 1.66
N LYS A 156 -12.39 -13.46 2.32
CA LYS A 156 -13.72 -12.82 2.20
C LYS A 156 -13.70 -11.37 2.66
N ALA A 157 -13.00 -11.07 3.76
CA ALA A 157 -12.93 -9.72 4.29
C ALA A 157 -12.13 -8.80 3.35
N ILE A 158 -11.00 -9.25 2.81
CA ILE A 158 -10.23 -8.49 1.80
C ILE A 158 -11.11 -8.22 0.57
N ILE A 159 -11.81 -9.24 0.05
CA ILE A 159 -12.72 -9.10 -1.09
C ILE A 159 -13.80 -8.06 -0.81
N LYS A 160 -14.39 -8.08 0.39
CA LYS A 160 -15.40 -7.10 0.79
C LYS A 160 -14.84 -5.68 0.79
N LEU A 161 -13.66 -5.47 1.41
CA LEU A 161 -13.01 -4.16 1.48
C LEU A 161 -12.70 -3.61 0.08
N VAL A 162 -12.17 -4.44 -0.81
CA VAL A 162 -11.85 -4.07 -2.21
C VAL A 162 -13.11 -3.77 -3.00
N ALA A 163 -14.14 -4.61 -2.92
CA ALA A 163 -15.40 -4.38 -3.64
C ALA A 163 -16.12 -3.10 -3.18
N SER A 164 -16.05 -2.78 -1.88
CA SER A 164 -16.59 -1.53 -1.33
C SER A 164 -15.73 -0.30 -1.61
N GLY A 165 -14.55 -0.48 -2.21
CA GLY A 165 -13.60 0.61 -2.45
C GLY A 165 -13.02 1.21 -1.16
N VAL A 166 -13.02 0.48 -0.04
CA VAL A 166 -12.41 0.96 1.22
C VAL A 166 -10.88 0.89 1.13
N ILE A 167 -10.36 -0.13 0.48
CA ILE A 167 -8.93 -0.28 0.14
C ILE A 167 -8.81 -0.55 -1.35
N ASP A 168 -7.64 -0.24 -1.90
CA ASP A 168 -7.29 -0.66 -3.25
C ASP A 168 -6.20 -1.71 -3.27
N ARG A 169 -6.20 -2.52 -4.31
CA ARG A 169 -5.10 -3.44 -4.59
C ARG A 169 -4.92 -3.68 -6.07
N ALA A 170 -3.72 -4.09 -6.45
CA ALA A 170 -3.41 -4.60 -7.78
C ALA A 170 -2.53 -5.85 -7.67
N PRO A 171 -2.54 -6.74 -8.69
CA PRO A 171 -1.60 -7.84 -8.75
C PRO A 171 -0.16 -7.34 -8.70
N SER A 172 0.65 -8.01 -7.89
CA SER A 172 2.09 -7.82 -7.87
C SER A 172 2.73 -8.53 -9.08
N ASN A 173 3.77 -7.94 -9.66
CA ASN A 173 4.65 -8.64 -10.61
C ASN A 173 5.68 -9.55 -9.91
N TRP A 174 5.69 -9.58 -8.58
CA TRP A 174 6.54 -10.47 -7.80
C TRP A 174 6.03 -11.90 -7.86
N GLN A 175 6.92 -12.82 -8.21
CA GLN A 175 6.71 -14.24 -8.02
C GLN A 175 7.34 -14.64 -6.70
N SER A 176 6.52 -14.98 -5.72
CA SER A 176 7.02 -15.56 -4.48
C SER A 176 7.62 -16.94 -4.76
N GLN A 177 8.67 -17.31 -4.01
CA GLN A 177 9.26 -18.65 -4.08
C GLN A 177 8.25 -19.75 -3.69
N SER A 178 7.22 -19.37 -2.92
CA SER A 178 6.12 -20.23 -2.50
C SER A 178 5.02 -20.40 -3.56
N GLY A 179 5.13 -19.74 -4.72
CA GLY A 179 4.08 -19.73 -5.76
C GLY A 179 2.80 -19.01 -5.34
N SER A 180 2.81 -18.33 -4.18
CA SER A 180 1.69 -17.53 -3.70
C SER A 180 1.59 -16.21 -4.47
N VAL A 181 0.36 -15.86 -4.87
CA VAL A 181 0.06 -14.57 -5.51
C VAL A 181 0.22 -13.47 -4.47
N ALA A 182 1.12 -12.53 -4.77
CA ALA A 182 1.23 -11.30 -4.02
C ALA A 182 0.33 -10.22 -4.64
N TYR A 183 -0.20 -9.35 -3.79
CA TYR A 183 -0.87 -8.14 -4.22
C TYR A 183 -0.16 -6.94 -3.61
N VAL A 184 -0.16 -5.84 -4.34
CA VAL A 184 0.22 -4.54 -3.80
C VAL A 184 -1.05 -3.89 -3.28
N TYR A 185 -1.07 -3.54 -2.00
CA TYR A 185 -2.21 -2.94 -1.32
C TYR A 185 -1.97 -1.46 -1.07
N CYS A 186 -3.00 -0.64 -1.28
CA CYS A 186 -3.11 0.71 -0.75
C CYS A 186 -4.19 0.73 0.31
N VAL A 187 -3.88 1.30 1.47
CA VAL A 187 -4.81 1.33 2.61
C VAL A 187 -5.97 2.31 2.42
N VAL A 188 -5.88 3.17 1.40
CA VAL A 188 -6.88 4.15 0.99
C VAL A 188 -7.21 3.98 -0.50
N PRO A 189 -8.33 4.54 -0.98
CA PRO A 189 -8.58 4.67 -2.41
C PRO A 189 -7.46 5.49 -3.06
N ILE A 190 -6.83 4.95 -4.11
CA ILE A 190 -5.59 5.50 -4.67
C ILE A 190 -5.82 6.88 -5.31
N LEU A 191 -6.88 7.03 -6.10
CA LEU A 191 -7.13 8.28 -6.83
C LEU A 191 -7.33 9.50 -5.90
N PRO A 192 -8.21 9.43 -4.88
CA PRO A 192 -8.30 10.47 -3.87
C PRO A 192 -6.96 10.75 -3.17
N ALA A 193 -6.24 9.71 -2.76
CA ALA A 193 -4.96 9.86 -2.07
C ALA A 193 -3.91 10.59 -2.93
N LEU A 194 -3.77 10.21 -4.21
CA LEU A 194 -2.86 10.87 -5.14
C LEU A 194 -3.27 12.32 -5.39
N THR A 195 -4.56 12.58 -5.57
CA THR A 195 -5.09 13.93 -5.79
C THR A 195 -4.81 14.82 -4.59
N THR A 196 -5.08 14.34 -3.38
CA THR A 196 -4.76 15.07 -2.14
C THR A 196 -3.25 15.33 -2.06
N MET A 197 -2.43 14.30 -2.26
CA MET A 197 -0.98 14.42 -2.15
C MET A 197 -0.42 15.45 -3.13
N THR A 198 -0.77 15.36 -4.42
CA THR A 198 -0.21 16.23 -5.47
C THR A 198 -0.71 17.66 -5.34
N HIS A 199 -2.00 17.88 -5.05
CA HIS A 199 -2.52 19.25 -4.86
C HIS A 199 -1.89 19.93 -3.64
N ARG A 200 -1.79 19.22 -2.51
CA ARG A 200 -1.18 19.79 -1.29
C ARG A 200 0.32 20.02 -1.45
N ALA A 201 0.99 19.14 -2.17
CA ALA A 201 2.39 19.35 -2.54
C ALA A 201 2.55 20.56 -3.47
N PHE A 202 1.69 20.73 -4.47
CA PHE A 202 1.72 21.88 -5.37
C PHE A 202 1.58 23.19 -4.59
N ASP A 203 0.54 23.32 -3.75
CA ASP A 203 0.31 24.51 -2.92
C ASP A 203 1.50 24.86 -2.02
N ARG A 204 2.21 23.83 -1.53
CA ARG A 204 3.38 24.00 -0.67
C ARG A 204 4.62 24.40 -1.47
N PHE A 205 4.82 23.78 -2.63
CA PHE A 205 5.95 24.06 -3.51
C PHE A 205 5.84 25.44 -4.16
N ASP A 206 4.65 25.83 -4.61
CA ASP A 206 4.35 27.13 -5.21
C ASP A 206 4.70 28.30 -4.27
N LYS A 207 4.40 28.15 -2.98
CA LYS A 207 4.83 29.14 -1.97
C LYS A 207 6.34 29.29 -1.84
N ALA A 208 7.11 28.23 -2.13
CA ALA A 208 8.57 28.24 -2.05
C ALA A 208 9.25 28.60 -3.37
N ARG A 209 8.62 28.26 -4.51
CA ARG A 209 9.18 28.32 -5.88
C ARG A 209 8.06 28.63 -6.91
N PRO A 210 7.43 29.82 -6.86
CA PRO A 210 6.24 30.12 -7.67
C PRO A 210 6.53 30.06 -9.17
N ASP A 211 7.68 30.56 -9.61
CA ASP A 211 8.08 30.60 -11.03
C ASP A 211 8.38 29.20 -11.62
N ARG A 212 8.45 28.18 -10.78
CA ARG A 212 8.83 26.81 -11.16
C ARG A 212 7.68 25.82 -10.98
N ALA A 213 6.73 26.13 -10.10
CA ALA A 213 5.73 25.18 -9.63
C ALA A 213 4.95 24.48 -10.73
N SER A 214 4.41 25.24 -11.70
CA SER A 214 3.68 24.66 -12.83
C SER A 214 4.54 23.66 -13.59
N GLY A 215 5.74 24.07 -14.05
CA GLY A 215 6.59 23.21 -14.86
C GLY A 215 7.06 21.94 -14.15
N VAL A 216 7.31 22.02 -12.83
CA VAL A 216 7.68 20.84 -12.03
C VAL A 216 6.51 19.88 -11.86
N PHE A 217 5.31 20.40 -11.57
CA PHE A 217 4.14 19.55 -11.35
C PHE A 217 3.50 19.03 -12.64
N ASP A 218 3.68 19.72 -13.76
CA ASP A 218 3.33 19.20 -15.09
C ASP A 218 4.14 17.93 -15.39
N GLN A 219 5.46 17.97 -15.17
CA GLN A 219 6.32 16.79 -15.35
C GLN A 219 6.00 15.67 -14.34
N LEU A 220 5.78 16.00 -13.07
CA LEU A 220 5.34 15.02 -12.07
C LEU A 220 4.03 14.32 -12.50
N THR A 221 3.09 15.10 -13.01
CA THR A 221 1.80 14.60 -13.50
C THR A 221 1.99 13.68 -14.71
N GLU A 222 2.86 14.06 -15.65
CA GLU A 222 3.23 13.22 -16.79
C GLU A 222 3.83 11.87 -16.35
N MET A 223 4.78 11.90 -15.41
CA MET A 223 5.40 10.70 -14.85
C MET A 223 4.37 9.76 -14.19
N ILE A 224 3.45 10.32 -13.40
CA ILE A 224 2.37 9.56 -12.75
C ILE A 224 1.46 8.96 -13.82
N ASN A 225 0.98 9.77 -14.77
CA ASN A 225 0.06 9.34 -15.81
C ASN A 225 0.64 8.27 -16.73
N GLY A 226 1.93 8.37 -17.07
CA GLY A 226 2.64 7.38 -17.89
C GLY A 226 2.66 5.98 -17.30
N LYS A 227 2.58 5.85 -15.97
CA LYS A 227 2.53 4.55 -15.26
C LYS A 227 1.14 4.21 -14.71
N TRP A 228 0.23 5.19 -14.62
CA TRP A 228 -1.08 5.06 -13.98
C TRP A 228 -2.05 4.16 -14.75
N SER A 229 -2.17 4.32 -16.07
CA SER A 229 -3.23 3.69 -16.88
C SER A 229 -3.28 2.16 -16.75
N ALA A 230 -2.11 1.50 -16.82
CA ALA A 230 -1.99 0.05 -16.65
C ALA A 230 -2.35 -0.39 -15.22
N PHE A 231 -1.90 0.37 -14.22
CA PHE A 231 -2.20 0.07 -12.82
C PHE A 231 -3.68 0.29 -12.49
N GLN A 232 -4.27 1.37 -13.01
CA GLN A 232 -5.69 1.68 -12.85
C GLN A 232 -6.55 0.55 -13.40
N THR A 233 -6.20 0.02 -14.58
CA THR A 233 -6.89 -1.12 -15.19
C THR A 233 -6.86 -2.34 -14.26
N ASN A 234 -5.71 -2.62 -13.65
CA ASN A 234 -5.56 -3.71 -12.68
C ASN A 234 -6.41 -3.50 -11.41
N VAL A 235 -6.41 -2.28 -10.85
CA VAL A 235 -7.21 -1.93 -9.67
C VAL A 235 -8.70 -2.06 -9.96
N LEU A 236 -9.17 -1.50 -11.09
CA LEU A 236 -10.58 -1.57 -11.49
C LEU A 236 -11.01 -3.02 -11.76
N SER A 237 -10.17 -3.81 -12.43
CA SER A 237 -10.45 -5.23 -12.66
C SER A 237 -10.54 -6.02 -11.35
N GLU A 238 -9.68 -5.73 -10.36
CA GLU A 238 -9.77 -6.36 -9.05
C GLU A 238 -11.04 -5.96 -8.27
N ARG A 239 -11.46 -4.69 -8.35
CA ARG A 239 -12.73 -4.23 -7.77
C ARG A 239 -13.93 -4.91 -8.42
N GLU A 240 -13.94 -5.03 -9.75
CA GLU A 240 -15.00 -5.71 -10.51
C GLU A 240 -15.07 -7.19 -10.16
N ARG A 241 -13.94 -7.90 -10.21
CA ARG A 241 -13.85 -9.32 -9.80
C ARG A 241 -14.31 -9.54 -8.37
N ALA A 242 -13.95 -8.65 -7.45
CA ALA A 242 -14.39 -8.72 -6.05
C ALA A 242 -15.91 -8.55 -5.93
N SER A 243 -16.47 -7.57 -6.65
CA SER A 243 -17.91 -7.30 -6.69
C SER A 243 -18.70 -8.47 -7.27
N GLU A 244 -18.24 -9.04 -8.39
CA GLU A 244 -18.84 -10.24 -8.97
C GLU A 244 -18.83 -11.44 -8.01
N ARG A 245 -17.73 -11.64 -7.28
CA ARG A 245 -17.63 -12.75 -6.31
C ARG A 245 -18.65 -12.58 -5.18
N ILE A 246 -18.87 -11.35 -4.72
CA ILE A 246 -19.91 -11.04 -3.72
C ILE A 246 -21.30 -11.31 -4.31
N ALA A 247 -21.58 -10.83 -5.52
CA ALA A 247 -22.87 -11.04 -6.20
C ALA A 247 -23.17 -12.53 -6.43
N LYS A 248 -22.20 -13.31 -6.94
CA LYS A 248 -22.31 -14.76 -7.14
C LYS A 248 -22.56 -15.50 -5.81
N ALA A 249 -21.89 -15.10 -4.72
CA ALA A 249 -22.11 -15.67 -3.40
C ALA A 249 -23.50 -15.36 -2.84
N ALA A 250 -24.02 -14.14 -3.07
CA ALA A 250 -25.37 -13.75 -2.68
C ALA A 250 -26.43 -14.55 -3.46
N ALA A 251 -26.29 -14.65 -4.79
CA ALA A 251 -27.21 -15.42 -5.63
C ALA A 251 -27.27 -16.91 -5.22
N LYS A 252 -26.13 -17.52 -4.90
CA LYS A 252 -26.07 -18.91 -4.42
C LYS A 252 -26.76 -19.11 -3.07
N LYS A 253 -26.75 -18.11 -2.18
CA LYS A 253 -27.49 -18.18 -0.91
C LYS A 253 -28.99 -18.12 -1.15
N VAL A 254 -29.45 -17.21 -2.00
CA VAL A 254 -30.88 -17.08 -2.34
C VAL A 254 -31.41 -18.37 -2.97
N GLY A 255 -30.69 -18.93 -3.95
CA GLY A 255 -31.10 -20.19 -4.60
C GLY A 255 -31.23 -21.37 -3.63
N LYS A 256 -30.33 -21.47 -2.63
CA LYS A 256 -30.42 -22.50 -1.58
C LYS A 256 -31.60 -22.28 -0.64
N SER A 257 -31.92 -21.03 -0.31
CA SER A 257 -33.08 -20.70 0.52
C SER A 257 -34.39 -21.05 -0.20
N VAL A 258 -34.50 -20.72 -1.48
CA VAL A 258 -35.68 -21.06 -2.31
C VAL A 258 -35.87 -22.58 -2.40
N GLN A 259 -34.79 -23.34 -2.61
CA GLN A 259 -34.86 -24.82 -2.63
C GLN A 259 -35.29 -25.42 -1.28
N ARG A 260 -34.89 -24.83 -0.15
CA ARG A 260 -35.30 -25.28 1.18
C ARG A 260 -36.76 -25.00 1.48
N VAL A 261 -37.28 -23.86 1.05
CA VAL A 261 -38.70 -23.51 1.19
C VAL A 261 -39.57 -24.39 0.29
N ALA A 262 -39.09 -24.73 -0.91
CA ALA A 262 -39.81 -25.62 -1.83
C ALA A 262 -39.81 -27.10 -1.40
N ALA A 263 -38.94 -27.50 -0.47
CA ALA A 263 -38.80 -28.87 0.02
C ALA A 263 -39.41 -29.07 1.43
N ALA A 264 -39.99 -28.03 2.02
CA ALA A 264 -40.69 -28.04 3.30
C ALA A 264 -42.21 -27.95 3.07
#